data_AF-P60258-F1
#
_entry.id   AF-P60258-F1
#
_cell.length_a   1.000
_cell.length_b   1.000
_cell.length_c   1.000
_cell.angle_alpha   90.00
_cell.angle_beta   90.00
_cell.angle_gamma   90.00
#
_symmetry.space_group_name_H-M   'P 1'
#
loop_
_entity.id
_entity.type
_entity.pdbx_description
1 polymer ?
#
loop_
_entity_poly.entity_id
_entity_poly.type
_entity_poly.pdbx_seq_one_letter_code
_entity_poly.pdbx_strand_id
1 'polypeptide(L)' 'VRDAYIAQNYNCVYHCGRDAYCNELCSKNGAKSRTRGGYCHWFGPHGDACWCIDLPNNVPIKVEGKCHRK' A
#
# COMPACT_ATOMS: atom_id res chain seq x y z
N VAL A 1 2.14 4.37 13.47
CA VAL A 1 2.04 3.33 12.43
C VAL A 1 0.56 3.04 12.21
N ARG A 2 0.18 2.60 11.01
CA ARG A 2 -1.19 2.22 10.68
C ARG A 2 -1.19 1.23 9.52
N ASP A 3 -2.24 0.43 9.45
CA ASP A 3 -2.47 -0.47 8.33
C ASP A 3 -3.28 0.25 7.27
N ALA A 4 -2.79 0.25 6.02
CA ALA A 4 -3.43 1.00 4.93
C ALA A 4 -2.93 0.55 3.55
N TYR A 5 -3.70 0.90 2.52
CA TYR A 5 -3.20 0.91 1.15
C TYR A 5 -2.17 2.01 0.99
N ILE A 6 -0.93 1.65 0.64
CA ILE A 6 0.10 2.62 0.30
C ILE A 6 -0.29 3.33 -1.00
N ALA A 7 -0.15 4.66 -1.02
CA ALA A 7 -0.42 5.46 -2.21
C ALA A 7 0.86 5.97 -2.86
N GLN A 8 0.83 5.95 -4.18
CA GLN A 8 1.67 6.78 -5.02
C GLN A 8 1.26 8.25 -4.89
N ASN A 9 2.00 9.12 -5.57
CA ASN A 9 1.57 10.50 -5.77
C ASN A 9 0.14 10.55 -6.32
N TYR A 10 -0.59 11.61 -5.95
CA TYR A 10 -1.91 11.91 -6.50
C TYR A 10 -3.00 10.86 -6.19
N ASN A 11 -2.92 10.27 -4.98
CA ASN A 11 -3.95 9.40 -4.43
C ASN A 11 -4.21 8.11 -5.25
N CYS A 12 -3.16 7.61 -5.92
CA CYS A 12 -3.20 6.38 -6.71
C CYS A 12 -2.65 5.20 -5.91
N VAL A 13 -3.28 4.03 -5.98
CA VAL A 13 -2.77 2.82 -5.33
C VAL A 13 -1.57 2.24 -6.08
N TYR A 14 -0.77 1.43 -5.40
CA TYR A 14 0.18 0.54 -6.08
C TYR A 14 -0.53 -0.74 -6.50
N HIS A 15 -0.78 -0.87 -7.80
CA HIS A 15 -1.36 -2.09 -8.36
C HIS A 15 -0.40 -3.27 -8.21
N CYS A 16 -0.94 -4.44 -7.93
CA CYS A 16 -0.15 -5.62 -7.66
C CYS A 16 -0.77 -6.88 -8.25
N GLY A 17 0.07 -7.90 -8.42
CA GLY A 17 -0.39 -9.26 -8.71
C GLY A 17 0.38 -10.34 -7.96
N ARG A 18 1.22 -9.94 -6.99
CA ARG A 18 2.06 -10.84 -6.18
C ARG A 18 2.26 -10.23 -4.80
N ASP A 19 2.11 -11.05 -3.76
CA ASP A 19 2.34 -10.61 -2.37
C ASP A 19 3.78 -10.15 -2.13
N ALA A 20 4.76 -10.82 -2.76
CA ALA A 20 6.17 -10.49 -2.62
C ALA A 20 6.48 -9.03 -3.02
N TYR A 21 5.83 -8.53 -4.08
CA TYR A 21 5.98 -7.14 -4.52
C TYR A 21 5.51 -6.15 -3.45
N CYS A 22 4.33 -6.39 -2.89
CA CYS A 22 3.79 -5.52 -1.84
C CYS A 22 4.60 -5.63 -0.56
N ASN A 23 5.07 -6.82 -0.20
CA ASN A 23 5.93 -7.01 0.96
C ASN A 23 7.22 -6.20 0.86
N GLU A 24 7.90 -6.24 -0.29
CA GLU A 24 9.10 -5.45 -0.55
C GLU A 24 8.80 -3.94 -0.53
N LEU A 25 7.74 -3.51 -1.23
CA LEU A 25 7.32 -2.11 -1.29
C LEU A 25 7.02 -1.54 0.09
N CYS A 26 6.23 -2.25 0.89
CA CYS A 26 5.86 -1.82 2.23
C CYS A 26 7.09 -1.78 3.15
N SER A 27 7.94 -2.81 3.11
CA SER A 27 9.17 -2.86 3.91
C SER A 27 10.13 -1.71 3.55
N LYS A 28 10.27 -1.39 2.26
CA LYS A 28 11.05 -0.24 1.78
C LYS A 28 10.51 1.10 2.27
N ASN A 29 9.21 1.21 2.50
CA ASN A 29 8.55 2.38 3.08
C ASN A 29 8.47 2.33 4.61
N GLY A 30 9.18 1.41 5.27
CA GLY A 30 9.31 1.34 6.72
C GLY A 30 8.17 0.62 7.43
N ALA A 31 7.34 -0.16 6.72
CA ALA A 31 6.38 -1.06 7.33
C ALA A 31 7.11 -2.08 8.23
N LYS A 32 6.76 -2.12 9.52
CA LYS A 32 7.48 -2.91 10.54
C LYS A 32 6.75 -4.20 10.93
N SER A 33 6.22 -4.95 9.98
CA SER A 33 5.68 -6.27 10.32
C SER A 33 6.80 -7.31 10.35
N ARG A 34 6.95 -7.98 11.50
CA ARG A 34 7.99 -8.99 11.77
C ARG A 34 7.87 -10.25 10.91
N THR A 35 6.77 -10.43 10.19
CA THR A 35 6.51 -11.61 9.36
C THR A 35 6.05 -11.26 7.94
N ARG A 36 5.40 -10.10 7.74
CA ARG A 36 4.89 -9.67 6.42
C ARG A 36 4.58 -8.17 6.41
N GLY A 37 5.47 -7.35 5.84
CA GLY A 37 5.33 -5.89 5.71
C GLY A 37 4.12 -5.46 4.87
N GLY A 38 3.69 -6.32 3.95
CA GLY A 38 2.48 -6.11 3.15
C GLY A 38 2.16 -7.27 2.24
N TYR A 39 1.01 -7.21 1.58
CA TYR A 39 0.54 -8.21 0.62
C TYR A 39 -0.34 -7.56 -0.46
N CYS A 40 -0.61 -8.31 -1.52
CA CYS A 40 -1.50 -7.86 -2.57
C CYS A 40 -2.93 -8.18 -2.18
N HIS A 41 -3.72 -7.15 -1.89
CA HIS A 41 -5.13 -7.35 -1.58
C HIS A 41 -5.93 -7.38 -2.87
N TRP A 42 -6.26 -8.61 -3.27
CA TRP A 42 -7.05 -8.90 -4.45
C TRP A 42 -8.51 -8.51 -4.28
N PHE A 43 -9.11 -7.94 -5.32
CA PHE A 43 -10.52 -7.52 -5.35
C PHE A 43 -10.91 -6.56 -4.21
N GLY A 44 -9.97 -5.72 -3.78
CA GLY A 44 -10.24 -4.68 -2.80
C GLY A 44 -11.12 -3.54 -3.35
N PRO A 45 -11.51 -2.57 -2.49
CA PRO A 45 -12.24 -1.38 -2.91
C PRO A 45 -11.51 -0.51 -3.95
N HIS A 46 -10.21 -0.78 -4.18
CA HIS A 46 -9.36 -0.08 -5.13
C HIS A 46 -8.77 -1.01 -6.21
N GLY A 47 -9.39 -2.18 -6.42
CA GLY A 47 -8.86 -3.26 -7.24
C GLY A 47 -7.72 -4.00 -6.53
N ASP A 48 -6.85 -4.62 -7.33
CA ASP A 48 -5.69 -5.35 -6.80
C ASP A 48 -4.60 -4.36 -6.39
N ALA A 49 -4.47 -4.13 -5.09
CA ALA A 49 -3.65 -3.07 -4.52
C ALA A 49 -2.82 -3.53 -3.33
N CYS A 50 -1.63 -2.94 -3.16
CA CYS A 50 -0.76 -3.25 -2.02
C CYS A 50 -1.31 -2.72 -0.71
N TRP A 51 -1.55 -3.62 0.24
CA TRP A 51 -1.87 -3.32 1.62
C TRP A 51 -0.63 -3.50 2.50
N CYS A 52 -0.28 -2.46 3.27
CA CYS A 52 0.85 -2.48 4.17
C CYS A 52 0.39 -2.58 5.63
N ILE A 53 1.13 -3.36 6.42
CA ILE A 53 0.92 -3.55 7.87
C ILE A 53 1.98 -2.75 8.63
N ASP A 54 1.58 -2.00 9.65
CA ASP A 54 2.45 -1.14 10.45
C ASP A 54 3.20 -0.07 9.63
N LEU A 55 2.51 0.54 8.66
CA LEU A 55 3.10 1.59 7.81
C LEU A 55 3.30 2.89 8.62
N PRO A 56 4.47 3.56 8.55
CA PRO A 56 4.72 4.81 9.26
C PRO A 56 3.74 5.94 8.89
N ASN A 57 3.46 6.82 9.86
CA ASN A 57 2.44 7.87 9.71
C ASN A 57 2.78 8.92 8.63
N ASN A 58 4.06 9.05 8.30
CA ASN A 58 4.57 9.97 7.27
C ASN A 58 4.46 9.42 5.83
N VAL A 59 4.10 8.15 5.64
CA VAL A 59 3.95 7.57 4.30
C VAL A 59 2.57 7.89 3.74
N PRO A 60 2.47 8.35 2.47
CA PRO A 60 1.20 8.56 1.79
C PRO A 60 0.39 7.27 1.69
N ILE A 61 -0.90 7.37 1.96
CA ILE A 61 -1.86 6.27 1.84
C ILE A 61 -3.00 6.67 0.91
N LYS A 62 -3.71 5.66 0.41
CA LYS A 62 -4.92 5.88 -0.37
C LYS A 62 -5.98 6.51 0.54
N VAL A 63 -6.46 7.68 0.16
CA VAL A 63 -7.60 8.35 0.79
C VAL A 63 -8.79 8.34 -0.15
N GLU A 64 -9.94 8.69 0.39
CA GLU A 64 -11.17 8.87 -0.39
C GLU A 64 -10.93 9.85 -1.56
N GLY A 65 -11.59 9.58 -2.69
CA GLY A 65 -11.44 10.35 -3.93
C GLY A 65 -10.71 9.59 -5.03
N LYS A 66 -10.66 10.22 -6.21
CA LYS A 66 -10.10 9.61 -7.41
C LYS A 66 -8.57 9.69 -7.40
N CYS A 67 -7.93 8.66 -7.95
CA CYS A 67 -6.57 8.78 -8.44
C CYS A 67 -6.57 9.82 -9.57
N HIS A 68 -5.66 10.77 -9.51
CA HIS A 68 -5.53 11.78 -10.57
C HIS A 68 -4.13 11.71 -11.17
N ARG A 69 -4.02 12.03 -12.45
CA ARG A 69 -2.71 12.24 -13.07
C ARG A 69 -2.32 13.70 -12.87
N LYS A 70 -1.02 13.97 -12.75
CA LYS A 70 -0.48 15.34 -12.89
C LYS A 70 -0.89 15.93 -14.24
#